data_AF-A0AAD9UEW4-F1
#
_entry.id   AF-A0AAD9UEW4-F1
#
_cell.length_a   1.000
_cell.length_b   1.000
_cell.length_c   1.000
_cell.angle_alpha   90.00
_cell.angle_beta   90.00
_cell.angle_gamma   90.00
#
_symmetry.space_group_name_H-M   'P 1'
#
loop_
_entity.id
_entity.type
_entity.pdbx_description
1 polymer ?
#
loop_
_entity_poly.entity_id
_entity_poly.type
_entity_poly.pdbx_seq_one_letter_code
_entity_poly.pdbx_strand_id
1 'polypeptide(L)'
;MLLTFGGAELLAIYNSFDYNIEGAAAEIPTVKVVLDRFDSYLAPRTNELIDRYRFRSCKQSYDETTAAYIARLHNLANTCNFGDEKENNLRD
;
A
#
# COMPACT_ATOMS: atom_id res chain seq x y z
N MET A 1 -21.97 -7.47 10.12
CA MET A 1 -21.75 -8.55 9.13
C MET A 1 -20.29 -8.66 8.65
N LEU A 2 -19.50 -7.59 8.59
CA LEU A 2 -18.10 -7.69 8.13
C LEU A 2 -17.25 -8.67 8.96
N LEU A 3 -17.30 -8.56 10.28
CA LEU A 3 -16.51 -9.39 11.21
C LEU A 3 -16.94 -10.86 11.23
N THR A 4 -18.22 -11.15 10.97
CA THR A 4 -18.73 -12.53 10.88
C THR A 4 -18.23 -13.26 9.64
N PHE A 5 -17.97 -12.56 8.54
CA PHE A 5 -17.39 -13.16 7.33
C PHE A 5 -15.88 -13.39 7.46
N GLY A 6 -15.15 -12.51 8.14
CA GLY A 6 -13.69 -12.63 8.34
C GLY A 6 -13.25 -13.63 9.41
N GLY A 7 -14.19 -14.21 10.16
CA GLY A 7 -13.88 -15.23 11.16
C GLY A 7 -13.08 -14.72 12.36
N ALA A 8 -12.52 -15.66 13.12
CA ALA A 8 -11.82 -15.36 14.39
C ALA A 8 -10.56 -14.51 14.20
N GLU A 9 -9.85 -14.66 13.08
CA GLU A 9 -8.63 -13.90 12.80
C GLU A 9 -8.93 -12.41 12.56
N LEU A 10 -9.93 -12.10 11.74
CA LEU A 10 -10.31 -10.70 11.49
C LEU A 10 -10.85 -10.03 12.76
N LEU A 11 -11.53 -10.79 13.62
CA LEU A 11 -12.00 -10.31 14.92
C LEU A 11 -10.82 -10.02 15.87
N ALA A 12 -9.79 -10.85 15.88
CA ALA A 12 -8.58 -10.59 16.68
C ALA A 12 -7.85 -9.31 16.23
N ILE A 13 -7.77 -9.08 14.92
CA ILE A 13 -7.20 -7.85 14.35
C ILE A 13 -8.04 -6.63 14.77
N TYR A 14 -9.36 -6.70 14.63
CA TYR A 14 -10.27 -5.64 15.08
C TYR A 14 -10.06 -5.26 16.54
N ASN A 15 -9.98 -6.27 17.42
CA ASN A 15 -9.77 -6.07 18.86
C ASN A 15 -8.37 -5.54 19.21
N SER A 16 -7.42 -5.60 18.28
CA SER A 16 -6.06 -5.06 18.46
C SER A 16 -5.95 -3.57 18.14
N PHE A 17 -6.96 -2.97 17.52
CA PHE A 17 -6.92 -1.56 17.13
C PHE A 17 -7.12 -0.65 18.35
N ASP A 18 -6.27 0.37 18.44
CA ASP A 18 -6.45 1.44 19.42
C ASP A 18 -7.43 2.50 18.85
N TYR A 19 -8.55 2.65 19.54
CA TYR A 19 -9.62 3.59 19.20
C TYR A 19 -9.60 4.85 20.08
N ASN A 20 -8.56 5.05 20.88
CA ASN A 20 -8.37 6.30 21.62
C ASN A 20 -8.12 7.45 20.63
N ILE A 21 -9.20 8.08 20.19
CA ILE A 21 -9.16 9.32 19.42
C ILE A 21 -9.20 10.45 20.44
N GLU A 22 -8.13 11.24 20.51
CA GLU A 22 -8.08 12.42 21.39
C GLU A 22 -9.29 13.33 21.08
N GLY A 23 -10.17 13.51 22.08
CA GLY A 23 -11.34 14.39 21.99
C GLY A 23 -12.68 13.71 21.65
N ALA A 24 -12.72 12.40 21.41
CA ALA A 24 -13.99 11.69 21.21
C ALA A 24 -14.43 10.99 22.50
N ALA A 25 -15.52 11.47 23.10
CA ALA A 25 -16.13 10.88 24.29
C ALA A 25 -16.69 9.49 23.96
N ALA A 26 -15.95 8.41 24.23
CA ALA A 26 -16.41 7.01 24.23
C ALA A 26 -17.48 6.68 23.16
N GLU A 27 -17.28 7.14 21.92
CA GLU A 27 -18.22 6.89 20.83
C GLU A 27 -17.85 5.60 20.11
N ILE A 28 -18.87 4.85 19.70
CA ILE A 28 -18.71 3.66 18.86
C ILE A 28 -17.99 4.12 17.57
N PRO A 29 -16.82 3.53 17.21
CA PRO A 29 -16.09 3.97 16.05
C PRO A 29 -16.96 3.83 14.81
N THR A 30 -17.09 4.92 14.05
CA THR A 30 -17.80 4.92 12.77
C THR A 30 -17.22 3.84 11.86
N VAL A 31 -18.08 3.18 11.07
CA VAL A 31 -17.67 2.13 10.11
C VAL A 31 -16.48 2.57 9.25
N LYS A 32 -16.44 3.84 8.84
CA LYS A 32 -15.32 4.41 8.09
C LYS A 32 -13.98 4.30 8.83
N VAL A 33 -13.93 4.66 10.11
CA VAL A 33 -12.70 4.60 10.91
C VAL A 33 -12.21 3.16 11.01
N VAL A 34 -13.14 2.21 11.20
CA VAL A 34 -12.80 0.79 11.26
C VAL A 34 -12.21 0.31 9.93
N LEU A 35 -12.83 0.68 8.80
CA LEU A 35 -12.32 0.32 7.47
C LEU A 35 -10.95 0.95 7.20
N ASP A 36 -10.74 2.22 7.51
CA ASP A 36 -9.47 2.91 7.31
C ASP A 36 -8.33 2.25 8.15
N ARG A 37 -8.65 1.77 9.37
CA ARG A 37 -7.70 0.99 10.20
C ARG A 37 -7.39 -0.37 9.60
N PHE A 38 -8.38 -1.07 9.05
CA PHE A 38 -8.16 -2.33 8.35
C PHE A 38 -7.30 -2.14 7.10
N ASP A 39 -7.59 -1.12 6.30
CA ASP A 39 -6.79 -0.79 5.11
C ASP A 39 -5.34 -0.52 5.49
N SER A 40 -5.10 0.21 6.58
CA SER A 40 -3.75 0.46 7.10
C SER A 40 -3.06 -0.80 7.63
N TYR A 41 -3.77 -1.66 8.37
CA TYR A 41 -3.19 -2.87 8.97
C TYR A 41 -2.88 -3.94 7.93
N LEU A 42 -3.77 -4.10 6.94
CA LEU A 42 -3.66 -5.09 5.88
C LEU A 42 -2.91 -4.56 4.65
N ALA A 43 -2.47 -3.30 4.67
CA ALA A 43 -1.62 -2.74 3.64
C ALA A 43 -0.40 -3.66 3.41
N PRO A 44 -0.08 -3.99 2.15
CA PRO A 44 1.11 -4.77 1.85
C PRO A 44 2.34 -4.11 2.47
N ARG A 45 3.12 -4.87 3.23
CA ARG A 45 4.43 -4.40 3.70
C ARG A 45 5.38 -4.35 2.51
N THR A 46 5.52 -3.19 1.90
CA THR A 46 6.49 -2.96 0.83
C THR A 46 7.86 -2.65 1.43
N ASN A 47 8.91 -3.26 0.89
CA ASN A 47 10.27 -2.89 1.23
C ASN A 47 10.77 -1.94 0.15
N GLU A 48 10.78 -0.65 0.47
CA GLU A 48 11.18 0.40 -0.45
C GLU A 48 12.57 0.17 -1.07
N LEU A 49 13.51 -0.41 -0.31
CA LEU A 49 14.86 -0.71 -0.82
C LEU A 49 14.81 -1.78 -1.92
N ILE A 50 14.03 -2.83 -1.72
CA ILE A 50 13.86 -3.90 -2.71
C ILE A 50 13.15 -3.35 -3.94
N ASP A 51 12.11 -2.54 -3.76
CA ASP A 51 11.35 -1.97 -4.86
C ASP A 51 12.20 -0.98 -5.68
N ARG A 52 12.97 -0.11 -5.02
CA ARG A 52 13.93 0.78 -5.69
C ARG A 52 15.03 0.00 -6.41
N TYR A 53 15.50 -1.11 -5.83
CA TYR A 53 16.45 -1.99 -6.50
C TYR A 53 15.85 -2.61 -7.77
N ARG A 54 14.60 -3.09 -7.72
CA ARG A 54 13.89 -3.63 -8.87
C ARG A 54 13.68 -2.58 -9.95
N PHE A 55 13.29 -1.37 -9.57
CA PHE A 55 13.13 -0.23 -10.47
C PHE A 55 14.44 0.08 -11.21
N ARG A 56 15.54 0.28 -10.48
CA ARG A 56 16.87 0.60 -11.06
C ARG A 56 17.48 -0.55 -11.86
N SER A 57 17.09 -1.78 -11.56
CA SER A 57 17.55 -2.96 -12.29
C SER A 57 16.66 -3.29 -13.50
N CYS A 58 15.56 -2.55 -13.70
CA CYS A 58 14.67 -2.77 -14.82
C CYS A 58 15.38 -2.42 -16.12
N LYS A 59 15.42 -3.37 -17.05
CA LYS A 59 15.95 -3.19 -18.41
C LYS A 59 14.91 -3.68 -19.41
N GLN A 60 14.84 -3.01 -20.55
CA GLN A 60 14.00 -3.43 -21.65
C GLN A 60 14.45 -4.82 -22.13
N SER A 61 13.51 -5.76 -22.25
CA SER A 61 13.80 -7.07 -22.82
C SER A 61 13.91 -6.98 -24.35
N TYR A 62 14.63 -7.92 -24.96
CA TYR A 62 14.83 -7.94 -26.42
C TYR A 62 13.50 -8.09 -27.19
N ASP A 63 12.55 -8.81 -26.62
CA ASP A 63 11.21 -9.10 -27.15
C ASP A 63 10.13 -8.11 -26.68
N GLU A 64 10.50 -7.10 -25.89
CA GLU A 64 9.56 -6.16 -25.29
C GLU A 64 9.48 -4.86 -26.11
N THR A 65 8.27 -4.41 -26.41
CA THR A 65 8.06 -3.10 -27.04
C THR A 65 8.43 -1.96 -26.09
N THR A 66 8.88 -0.83 -26.63
CA THR A 66 9.21 0.34 -25.81
C THR A 66 8.03 0.81 -24.95
N ALA A 67 6.82 0.76 -25.48
CA ALA A 67 5.61 1.12 -24.74
C ALA A 67 5.36 0.18 -23.55
N ALA A 68 5.55 -1.13 -23.73
CA ALA A 68 5.42 -2.11 -22.65
C ALA A 68 6.49 -1.89 -21.56
N TYR A 69 7.74 -1.62 -21.98
CA TYR A 69 8.83 -1.30 -21.06
C TYR A 69 8.52 -0.05 -20.22
N ILE A 70 8.10 1.03 -20.85
CA ILE A 70 7.72 2.28 -20.16
C ILE A 70 6.58 2.01 -19.17
N ALA A 71 5.53 1.30 -19.58
CA ALA A 71 4.42 0.96 -18.69
C ALA A 71 4.87 0.14 -17.47
N ARG A 72 5.79 -0.82 -17.68
CA ARG A 72 6.38 -1.62 -16.60
C ARG A 72 7.23 -0.77 -15.65
N LEU A 73 8.01 0.16 -16.19
CA LEU A 73 8.83 1.10 -15.40
C LEU A 73 7.95 2.02 -14.53
N HIS A 74 6.86 2.55 -15.07
CA HIS A 74 5.87 3.33 -14.31
C HIS A 74 5.22 2.52 -13.19
N ASN A 75 4.89 1.25 -13.43
CA ASN A 75 4.33 0.38 -12.42
C ASN A 75 5.31 0.11 -11.28
N LEU A 76 6.59 -0.12 -11.58
CA LEU A 76 7.64 -0.29 -10.56
C LEU A 76 7.85 0.99 -9.74
N ALA A 77 7.78 2.16 -10.36
CA ALA A 77 7.92 3.44 -9.66
C ALA A 77 6.81 3.69 -8.63
N ASN A 78 5.61 3.11 -8.81
CA ASN A 78 4.47 3.29 -7.89
C ASN A 78 4.73 2.73 -6.48
N THR A 79 5.56 1.69 -6.35
CA THR A 79 5.84 1.06 -5.05
C THR A 79 7.13 1.57 -4.40
N CYS A 80 7.91 2.39 -5.10
CA CYS A 80 9.21 2.89 -4.64
C CYS A 80 9.15 4.08 -3.66
N ASN A 81 7.95 4.62 -3.42
CA ASN A 81 7.71 5.80 -2.59
C ASN A 81 8.60 6.99 -2.99
N PHE A 82 8.58 7.37 -4.28
CA PHE A 82 9.38 8.50 -4.79
C PHE A 82 8.77 9.87 -4.48
N GLY A 83 7.51 9.94 -4.02
CA GLY A 83 6.82 11.20 -3.80
C GLY A 83 6.85 12.09 -5.05
N ASP A 84 7.21 13.36 -4.85
CA ASP A 84 7.26 14.37 -5.91
C ASP A 84 8.41 14.13 -6.93
N GLU A 85 9.42 13.34 -6.56
CA GLU A 85 10.59 13.04 -7.40
C GLU A 85 10.33 11.90 -8.40
N LYS A 86 9.11 11.36 -8.46
CA LYS A 86 8.78 10.20 -9.30
C LYS A 86 9.10 10.43 -10.78
N GLU A 87 8.73 11.60 -11.31
CA GLU A 87 8.94 11.93 -12.72
C GLU A 87 10.43 12.10 -13.05
N ASN A 88 11.22 12.63 -12.11
CA ASN A 88 12.67 12.73 -12.27
C ASN A 88 13.31 11.34 -12.31
N ASN A 89 12.91 10.45 -11.39
CA ASN A 89 13.41 9.07 -11.34
C ASN A 89 13.04 8.24 -12.58
N LEU A 90 11.95 8.57 -13.28
CA LEU A 90 11.54 7.86 -14.51
C LEU A 90 12.33 8.28 -15.76
N ARG A 91 13.00 9.45 -15.71
CA ARG A 91 13.81 9.98 -16.81
C ARG A 91 15.28 9.55 -16.71
N ASP A 92 15.75 9.31 -15.49
CA ASP A 92 17.08 8.77 -15.19
C ASP A 92 17.23 7.29 -15.58
#